data_AF-A0A183FMB2-F1
#
_entry.id   AF-A0A183FMB2-F1
#
_cell.length_a   1.000
_cell.length_b   1.000
_cell.length_c   1.000
_cell.angle_alpha   90.00
_cell.angle_beta   90.00
_cell.angle_gamma   90.00
#
_symmetry.space_group_name_H-M   'P 1'
#
loop_
_entity.id
_entity.type
_entity.pdbx_description
1 polymer ?
#
loop_
_entity_poly.entity_id
_entity_poly.type
_entity_poly.pdbx_seq_one_letter_code
_entity_poly.pdbx_strand_id
1 'polypeptide(L)'
;MAYLTECFYIELNCMATDGDISACKYERPLPSQCRNVYGVVDLAEPDSSLDQIESVTGTLVLNSTNFESFPVMKNLRSLRQHDQDPVLVVENNANLTSMKSLYKVDIKVNRTGVRFVNNPRLCVIEKEIDEEMFVLKYLGTFKKCGGQSEYFPKAIY
;
A
#
# COMPACT_ATOMS: atom_id res chain seq x y z
N MET A 1 -38.65 -2.99 -14.23
CA MET A 1 -38.64 -1.92 -13.20
C MET A 1 -37.61 -2.32 -12.16
N ALA A 2 -36.50 -1.59 -12.11
CA ALA A 2 -35.42 -1.80 -11.16
C ALA A 2 -35.82 -1.17 -9.82
N TYR A 3 -35.71 -1.93 -8.73
CA TYR A 3 -35.79 -1.39 -7.39
C TYR A 3 -34.37 -1.19 -6.88
N LEU A 4 -33.94 0.08 -6.84
CA LEU A 4 -32.83 0.54 -6.02
C LEU A 4 -33.29 0.46 -4.57
N THR A 5 -32.57 -0.26 -3.71
CA THR A 5 -32.75 -0.18 -2.26
C THR A 5 -31.41 0.14 -1.62
N GLU A 6 -31.40 1.25 -0.88
CA GLU A 6 -30.27 1.85 -0.19
C GLU A 6 -29.82 0.98 1.00
N CYS A 7 -28.51 0.73 1.17
CA CYS A 7 -27.97 0.21 2.45
C CYS A 7 -27.79 1.40 3.41
N PHE A 8 -28.77 1.63 4.29
CA PHE A 8 -28.64 2.49 5.47
C PHE A 8 -28.49 1.60 6.72
N TYR A 9 -27.36 1.77 7.41
CA TYR A 9 -27.04 1.40 8.81
C TYR A 9 -27.77 0.20 9.45
N ILE A 10 -27.03 -0.92 9.64
CA ILE A 10 -26.82 -1.68 10.88
C ILE A 10 -25.70 -2.72 10.58
N GLU A 11 -24.92 -3.04 11.61
CA GLU A 11 -23.70 -3.87 11.64
C GLU A 11 -23.70 -5.14 10.75
N LEU A 12 -22.54 -5.39 10.12
CA LEU A 12 -22.13 -6.58 9.36
C LEU A 12 -22.94 -6.91 8.07
N ASN A 13 -22.25 -6.83 6.92
CA ASN A 13 -22.56 -7.45 5.62
C ASN A 13 -23.22 -6.63 4.47
N CYS A 14 -23.00 -5.32 4.36
CA CYS A 14 -23.24 -4.63 3.06
C CYS A 14 -21.91 -4.44 2.30
N MET A 15 -21.54 -5.40 1.43
CA MET A 15 -20.91 -5.19 0.10
C MET A 15 -20.83 -6.55 -0.64
N ALA A 16 -21.99 -7.15 -0.89
CA ALA A 16 -22.12 -8.23 -1.87
C ALA A 16 -23.25 -7.83 -2.84
N THR A 17 -22.94 -6.90 -3.74
CA THR A 17 -23.78 -6.65 -4.91
C THR A 17 -22.95 -7.01 -6.13
N ASP A 18 -23.23 -8.18 -6.68
CA ASP A 18 -22.83 -8.66 -8.00
C ASP A 18 -21.30 -8.70 -8.28
N GLY A 19 -20.69 -9.88 -8.07
CA GLY A 19 -19.60 -10.32 -8.96
C GLY A 19 -18.18 -10.50 -8.43
N ASP A 20 -17.90 -10.46 -7.12
CA ASP A 20 -16.57 -10.89 -6.64
C ASP A 20 -16.60 -11.50 -5.22
N ILE A 21 -16.61 -12.83 -5.15
CA ILE A 21 -16.62 -13.64 -3.91
C ILE A 21 -15.27 -13.54 -3.16
N SER A 22 -14.28 -12.87 -3.74
CA SER A 22 -12.93 -12.77 -3.19
C SER A 22 -12.67 -11.48 -2.40
N ALA A 23 -13.68 -10.62 -2.24
CA ALA A 23 -13.54 -9.32 -1.58
C ALA A 23 -13.96 -9.36 -0.10
N CYS A 24 -13.10 -8.90 0.81
CA CYS A 24 -13.35 -8.92 2.25
C CYS A 24 -12.79 -7.69 2.96
N LYS A 25 -13.34 -7.40 4.14
CA LYS A 25 -12.74 -6.43 5.07
C LYS A 25 -11.47 -7.03 5.68
N TYR A 26 -10.44 -6.21 5.89
CA TYR A 26 -9.23 -6.69 6.57
C TYR A 26 -9.50 -7.01 8.03
N GLU A 27 -9.45 -8.29 8.36
CA GLU A 27 -9.49 -8.82 9.73
C GLU A 27 -8.56 -10.03 9.80
N ARG A 28 -7.93 -10.23 10.96
CA ARG A 28 -7.06 -11.39 11.18
C ARG A 28 -7.81 -12.46 11.99
N PRO A 29 -7.74 -13.74 11.59
CA PRO A 29 -7.06 -14.28 10.41
C PRO A 29 -7.84 -14.00 9.12
N LEU A 30 -7.11 -13.78 8.01
CA LEU A 30 -7.73 -13.50 6.72
C LEU A 30 -8.35 -14.78 6.11
N PRO A 31 -9.60 -14.77 5.62
CA PRO A 31 -10.22 -15.94 4.99
C PRO A 31 -9.43 -16.42 3.78
N SER A 32 -9.32 -17.73 3.57
CA SER A 32 -8.44 -18.33 2.54
C SER A 32 -8.87 -18.04 1.08
N GLN A 33 -10.11 -17.61 0.87
CA GLN A 33 -10.64 -17.14 -0.42
C GLN A 33 -10.46 -15.64 -0.64
N CYS A 34 -9.98 -14.89 0.35
CA CYS A 34 -9.83 -13.45 0.25
C CYS A 34 -8.65 -13.09 -0.65
N ARG A 35 -8.93 -12.35 -1.72
CA ARG A 35 -7.94 -11.80 -2.66
C ARG A 35 -7.99 -10.28 -2.69
N ASN A 36 -9.17 -9.70 -2.48
CA ASN A 36 -9.38 -8.26 -2.52
C ASN A 36 -9.75 -7.77 -1.13
N VAL A 37 -8.98 -6.83 -0.60
CA VAL A 37 -9.13 -6.38 0.79
C VAL A 37 -9.56 -4.93 0.84
N TYR A 38 -10.53 -4.64 1.71
CA TYR A 38 -10.96 -3.28 2.04
C TYR A 38 -10.53 -2.89 3.45
N GLY A 39 -10.05 -1.65 3.61
CA GLY A 39 -9.71 -1.06 4.90
C GLY A 39 -8.21 -0.91 5.14
N VAL A 40 -7.81 -0.95 6.41
CA VAL A 40 -6.43 -0.70 6.85
C VAL A 40 -5.71 -2.03 7.06
N VAL A 41 -4.66 -2.29 6.27
CA VAL A 41 -3.83 -3.49 6.36
C VAL A 41 -2.55 -3.13 7.12
N ASP A 42 -2.42 -3.64 8.33
CA ASP A 42 -1.23 -3.45 9.17
C ASP A 42 -0.18 -4.53 8.88
N LEU A 43 1.02 -4.08 8.49
CA LEU A 43 2.18 -4.90 8.18
C LEU A 43 3.18 -5.01 9.33
N ALA A 44 2.90 -4.44 10.51
CA ALA A 44 3.83 -4.43 11.64
C ALA A 44 4.22 -5.84 12.12
N GLU A 45 3.30 -6.80 11.95
CA GLU A 45 3.51 -8.20 12.31
C GLU A 45 3.54 -9.08 11.05
N PRO A 46 4.51 -10.01 10.94
CA PRO A 46 4.55 -10.97 9.84
C PRO A 46 3.30 -11.86 9.83
N ASP A 47 2.64 -11.93 8.67
CA ASP A 47 1.46 -12.77 8.48
C ASP A 47 1.49 -13.38 7.07
N SER A 48 1.60 -14.70 6.99
CA SER A 48 1.62 -15.43 5.71
C SER A 48 0.31 -15.34 4.95
N SER A 49 -0.81 -15.01 5.62
CA SER A 49 -2.10 -14.80 4.97
C SER A 49 -2.13 -13.52 4.13
N LEU A 50 -1.14 -12.62 4.27
CA LEU A 50 -1.02 -11.45 3.40
C LEU A 50 -0.55 -11.82 1.99
N ASP A 51 0.10 -12.98 1.81
CA ASP A 51 0.59 -13.42 0.50
C ASP A 51 -0.53 -13.70 -0.50
N GLN A 52 -1.74 -14.01 -0.04
CA GLN A 52 -2.90 -14.23 -0.92
C GLN A 52 -3.59 -12.94 -1.38
N ILE A 53 -3.28 -11.80 -0.78
CA ILE A 53 -3.89 -10.52 -1.15
C ILE A 53 -3.38 -10.10 -2.53
N GLU A 54 -4.31 -9.86 -3.45
CA GLU A 54 -4.07 -9.37 -4.81
C GLU A 54 -4.31 -7.87 -4.94
N SER A 55 -5.30 -7.34 -4.23
CA SER A 55 -5.58 -5.90 -4.20
C SER A 55 -5.98 -5.40 -2.83
N VAL A 56 -5.63 -4.15 -2.55
CA VAL A 56 -6.12 -3.41 -1.37
C VAL A 56 -6.79 -2.13 -1.84
N THR A 57 -8.03 -1.93 -1.39
CA THR A 57 -8.73 -0.64 -1.46
C THR A 57 -8.80 -0.07 -0.06
N GLY A 58 -7.96 0.92 0.23
CA GLY A 58 -7.75 1.42 1.60
C GLY A 58 -6.30 1.79 1.84
N THR A 59 -5.80 1.49 3.04
CA THR A 59 -4.46 1.93 3.49
C THR A 59 -3.58 0.74 3.84
N LEU A 60 -2.41 0.66 3.22
CA LEU A 60 -1.35 -0.26 3.63
C LEU A 60 -0.40 0.47 4.59
N VAL A 61 -0.22 -0.07 5.80
CA VAL A 61 0.54 0.60 6.88
C VAL A 61 1.76 -0.24 7.26
N LEU A 62 2.93 0.39 7.20
CA LEU A 62 4.17 -0.12 7.79
C LEU A 62 4.72 0.94 8.75
N ASN A 63 4.44 0.78 10.04
CA ASN A 63 4.82 1.76 11.05
C ASN A 63 5.61 1.13 12.20
N SER A 64 6.68 1.81 12.63
CA SER A 64 7.43 1.46 13.85
C SER A 64 7.95 0.03 13.88
N THR A 65 8.40 -0.48 12.72
CA THR A 65 8.94 -1.84 12.59
C THR A 65 10.46 -1.86 12.59
N ASN A 66 11.01 -3.05 12.84
CA ASN A 66 12.44 -3.32 12.72
C ASN A 66 12.84 -3.92 11.35
N PHE A 67 11.94 -3.92 10.37
CA PHE A 67 12.21 -4.51 9.06
C PHE A 67 13.26 -3.73 8.29
N GLU A 68 14.15 -4.46 7.63
CA GLU A 68 15.16 -3.88 6.74
C GLU A 68 14.61 -3.60 5.34
N SER A 69 13.54 -4.30 4.94
CA SER A 69 12.89 -4.15 3.65
C SER A 69 11.37 -4.19 3.81
N PHE A 70 10.66 -3.52 2.89
CA PHE A 70 9.20 -3.56 2.88
C PHE A 70 8.71 -5.00 2.65
N PRO A 71 7.80 -5.53 3.49
CA PRO A 71 7.34 -6.91 3.41
C PRO A 71 6.90 -7.31 2.00
N VAL A 72 7.31 -8.50 1.57
CA VAL A 72 6.89 -9.06 0.28
C VAL A 72 5.48 -9.61 0.45
N MET A 73 4.54 -9.10 -0.34
CA MET A 73 3.19 -9.65 -0.49
C MET A 73 3.10 -10.29 -1.88
N LYS A 74 3.29 -11.61 -1.96
CA LYS A 74 3.59 -12.31 -3.24
C LYS A 74 2.62 -12.02 -4.38
N ASN A 75 1.33 -11.91 -4.07
CA ASN A 75 0.29 -11.71 -5.08
C ASN A 75 -0.19 -10.27 -5.22
N LEU A 76 0.32 -9.33 -4.42
CA LEU A 76 -0.14 -7.95 -4.43
C LEU A 76 0.17 -7.30 -5.77
N ARG A 77 -0.87 -6.85 -6.46
CA ARG A 77 -0.80 -6.23 -7.78
C ARG A 77 -1.29 -4.80 -7.79
N SER A 78 -2.23 -4.45 -6.92
CA SER A 78 -2.80 -3.11 -6.93
C SER A 78 -3.14 -2.55 -5.56
N LEU A 79 -2.94 -1.25 -5.42
CA LEU A 79 -3.32 -0.45 -4.26
C LEU A 79 -4.20 0.71 -4.75
N ARG A 80 -5.41 0.82 -4.21
CA ARG A 80 -6.35 1.87 -4.56
C ARG A 80 -6.67 2.70 -3.34
N GLN A 81 -6.50 4.01 -3.47
CA GLN A 81 -6.90 4.96 -2.45
C GLN A 81 -8.42 4.86 -2.21
N HIS A 82 -8.81 4.75 -0.94
CA HIS A 82 -10.20 4.88 -0.51
C HIS A 82 -10.41 6.28 0.05
N ASP A 83 -11.39 7.01 -0.49
CA ASP A 83 -11.70 8.40 -0.11
C ASP A 83 -10.47 9.34 -0.08
N GLN A 84 -10.22 9.96 1.07
CA GLN A 84 -9.13 10.91 1.30
C GLN A 84 -7.96 10.28 2.07
N ASP A 85 -8.10 9.04 2.52
CA ASP A 85 -7.06 8.37 3.31
C ASP A 85 -5.85 8.03 2.43
N PRO A 86 -4.63 8.05 2.97
CA PRO A 86 -3.46 7.61 2.22
C PRO A 86 -3.62 6.13 1.83
N VAL A 87 -3.17 5.77 0.63
CA VAL A 87 -3.11 4.38 0.18
C VAL A 87 -1.90 3.64 0.77
N LEU A 88 -0.83 4.36 1.08
CA LEU A 88 0.40 3.80 1.64
C LEU A 88 0.97 4.73 2.72
N VAL A 89 1.23 4.18 3.90
CA VAL A 89 1.84 4.86 5.05
C VAL A 89 3.05 4.06 5.51
N VAL A 90 4.23 4.67 5.40
CA VAL A 90 5.51 4.06 5.80
C VAL A 90 6.23 5.00 6.74
N GLU A 91 6.21 4.69 8.04
CA GLU A 91 6.64 5.63 9.07
C GLU A 91 7.48 5.01 10.18
N ASN A 92 8.46 5.78 10.67
CA ASN A 92 9.24 5.45 11.86
C ASN A 92 9.96 4.09 11.79
N ASN A 93 10.35 3.64 10.60
CA ASN A 93 11.07 2.38 10.43
C ASN A 93 12.58 2.65 10.35
N ALA A 94 13.27 2.56 11.50
CA ALA A 94 14.67 2.96 11.63
C ALA A 94 15.65 2.12 10.77
N ASN A 95 15.30 0.85 10.54
CA ASN A 95 16.14 -0.08 9.78
C ASN A 95 15.74 -0.21 8.31
N LEU A 96 14.61 0.37 7.89
CA LEU A 96 14.08 0.18 6.55
C LEU A 96 15.01 0.83 5.52
N THR A 97 15.50 0.02 4.59
CA THR A 97 16.44 0.44 3.54
C THR A 97 15.84 0.33 2.14
N SER A 98 14.81 -0.51 1.95
CA SER A 98 14.30 -0.83 0.61
C SER A 98 12.78 -0.92 0.56
N MET A 99 12.20 -0.39 -0.53
CA MET A 99 10.79 -0.43 -0.88
C MET A 99 10.51 -1.27 -2.13
N LYS A 100 11.50 -2.07 -2.57
CA LYS A 100 11.51 -2.73 -3.89
C LYS A 100 10.29 -3.63 -4.18
N SER A 101 9.70 -4.21 -3.14
CA SER A 101 8.47 -5.02 -3.26
C SER A 101 7.27 -4.24 -3.79
N LEU A 102 7.27 -2.89 -3.71
CA LEU A 102 6.20 -2.05 -4.22
C LEU A 102 6.42 -1.53 -5.65
N TYR A 103 7.60 -1.70 -6.25
CA TYR A 103 7.92 -1.07 -7.53
C TYR A 103 7.03 -1.55 -8.68
N LYS A 104 6.56 -2.79 -8.62
CA LYS A 104 5.67 -3.41 -9.62
C LYS A 104 4.19 -3.32 -9.28
N VAL A 105 3.84 -2.68 -8.17
CA VAL A 105 2.45 -2.57 -7.72
C VAL A 105 1.80 -1.36 -8.40
N ASP A 106 0.63 -1.56 -9.00
CA ASP A 106 -0.17 -0.48 -9.58
C ASP A 106 -0.85 0.31 -8.46
N ILE A 107 -0.31 1.50 -8.15
CA ILE A 107 -0.82 2.36 -7.09
C ILE A 107 -1.65 3.49 -7.71
N LYS A 108 -2.94 3.50 -7.38
CA LYS A 108 -3.91 4.52 -7.82
C LYS A 108 -4.20 5.48 -6.68
N VAL A 109 -3.73 6.71 -6.83
CA VAL A 109 -3.91 7.82 -5.90
C VAL A 109 -4.60 8.99 -6.58
N ASN A 110 -5.34 9.80 -5.81
CA ASN A 110 -5.99 11.01 -6.30
C ASN A 110 -5.18 12.28 -5.95
N ARG A 111 -4.59 12.36 -4.75
CA ARG A 111 -3.79 13.53 -4.28
C ARG A 111 -2.61 13.10 -3.39
N THR A 112 -2.76 13.24 -2.08
CA THR A 112 -1.79 12.89 -1.03
C THR A 112 -1.89 11.42 -0.66
N GLY A 113 -1.73 10.55 -1.66
CA GLY A 113 -1.98 9.12 -1.46
C GLY A 113 -0.87 8.37 -0.75
N VAL A 114 0.35 8.92 -0.66
CA VAL A 114 1.49 8.20 -0.07
C VAL A 114 2.21 9.06 0.95
N ARG A 115 2.53 8.47 2.10
CA ARG A 115 3.18 9.12 3.24
C ARG A 115 4.43 8.36 3.65
N PHE A 116 5.59 9.04 3.58
CA PHE A 116 6.88 8.54 4.05
C PHE A 116 7.44 9.50 5.10
N VAL A 117 7.60 9.04 6.34
CA VAL A 117 8.07 9.89 7.44
C VAL A 117 9.05 9.12 8.32
N ASN A 118 10.15 9.75 8.73
CA ASN A 118 11.10 9.17 9.70
C ASN A 118 11.63 7.76 9.35
N ASN A 119 12.07 7.55 8.11
CA ASN A 119 12.74 6.31 7.69
C ASN A 119 14.22 6.63 7.37
N PRO A 120 15.10 6.79 8.39
CA PRO A 120 16.43 7.40 8.23
C PRO A 120 17.40 6.63 7.36
N ARG A 121 17.19 5.31 7.20
CA ARG A 121 18.01 4.44 6.36
C ARG A 121 17.41 4.15 4.98
N LEU A 122 16.19 4.65 4.72
CA LEU A 122 15.54 4.44 3.44
C LEU A 122 16.28 5.28 2.39
N CYS A 123 16.84 4.59 1.40
CA CYS A 123 17.56 5.19 0.30
C CYS A 123 17.26 4.44 -0.99
N VAL A 124 17.58 5.06 -2.11
CA VAL A 124 17.34 4.52 -3.45
C VAL A 124 18.69 4.42 -4.15
N ILE A 125 18.92 3.34 -4.91
CA ILE A 125 20.09 3.23 -5.79
C ILE A 125 19.76 3.80 -7.17
N GLU A 126 20.75 4.33 -7.87
CA GLU A 126 20.56 5.02 -9.16
C GLU A 126 19.77 4.19 -10.19
N LYS A 127 20.07 2.89 -10.27
CA LYS A 127 19.35 1.95 -11.13
C LYS A 127 17.83 1.92 -10.88
N GLU A 128 17.38 2.05 -9.64
CA GLU A 128 15.95 2.06 -9.31
C GLU A 128 15.28 3.37 -9.74
N ILE A 129 16.02 4.47 -9.80
CA ILE A 129 15.51 5.76 -10.27
C ILE A 129 15.20 5.67 -11.77
N ASP A 130 16.13 5.09 -12.54
CA ASP A 130 16.03 5.02 -13.99
C ASP A 130 14.97 4.03 -14.46
N GLU A 131 14.77 2.93 -13.72
CA GLU A 131 13.93 1.81 -14.15
C GLU A 131 12.52 1.83 -13.54
N GLU A 132 12.28 2.50 -12.40
CA GLU A 132 11.07 2.29 -11.60
C GLU A 132 10.24 3.57 -11.41
N MET A 133 9.07 3.62 -12.07
CA MET A 133 8.14 4.77 -11.96
C MET A 133 7.69 5.06 -10.52
N PHE A 134 7.68 4.04 -9.66
CA PHE A 134 7.33 4.19 -8.24
C PHE A 134 8.21 5.22 -7.54
N VAL A 135 9.53 5.15 -7.76
CA VAL A 135 10.52 6.01 -7.09
C VAL A 135 10.27 7.47 -7.44
N LEU A 136 10.21 7.78 -8.73
CA LEU A 136 10.00 9.13 -9.24
C LEU A 136 8.64 9.70 -8.83
N LYS A 137 7.59 8.86 -8.84
CA LYS A 137 6.22 9.30 -8.59
C LYS A 137 5.92 9.52 -7.11
N TYR A 138 6.39 8.65 -6.23
CA TYR A 138 5.91 8.61 -4.84
C TYR A 138 6.96 9.01 -3.80
N LEU A 139 8.24 8.70 -4.02
CA LEU A 139 9.28 9.07 -3.07
C LEU A 139 9.64 10.55 -3.19
N GLY A 140 9.67 11.11 -4.41
CA GLY A 140 9.89 12.53 -4.69
C GLY A 140 11.25 13.05 -4.19
N THR A 141 11.38 13.24 -2.89
CA THR A 141 12.66 13.49 -2.22
C THR A 141 13.16 12.20 -1.59
N PHE A 142 14.23 11.64 -2.14
CA PHE A 142 14.84 10.43 -1.60
C PHE A 142 16.36 10.57 -1.51
N LYS A 143 16.94 9.85 -0.55
CA LYS A 143 18.38 9.80 -0.38
C LYS A 143 18.97 8.78 -1.33
N LYS A 144 20.03 9.11 -2.08
CA LYS A 144 20.81 8.08 -2.78
C LYS A 144 21.60 7.26 -1.77
N CYS A 145 21.63 5.93 -1.92
CA CYS A 145 22.41 5.09 -1.01
C CYS A 145 23.91 5.42 -1.12
N GLY A 146 24.56 5.72 0.01
CA GLY A 146 25.96 6.18 0.05
C GLY A 146 26.19 7.63 -0.43
N GLY A 147 25.14 8.35 -0.80
CA GLY A 147 25.20 9.72 -1.30
C GLY A 147 24.46 10.74 -0.43
N GLN A 148 24.43 11.98 -0.91
CA GLN A 148 23.59 13.04 -0.35
C GLN A 148 22.13 12.88 -0.81
N SER A 149 21.21 13.55 -0.11
CA SER A 149 19.81 13.58 -0.51
C SER A 149 19.65 14.38 -1.79
N GLU A 150 18.98 13.82 -2.79
CA GLU A 150 18.66 14.52 -4.03
C GLU A 150 17.15 14.78 -4.08
N TYR A 151 16.81 16.05 -4.33
CA TYR A 151 15.42 16.45 -4.51
C TYR A 151 15.04 16.28 -5.97
N PHE A 152 14.11 15.37 -6.25
CA PHE A 152 13.46 15.29 -7.55
C PHE A 152 12.06 15.90 -7.42
N PRO A 153 11.72 16.93 -8.22
CA PRO A 153 10.37 17.47 -8.20
C PRO A 153 9.40 16.37 -8.59
N LYS A 154 8.35 16.18 -7.77
CA LYS A 154 7.29 15.20 -8.04
C LYS A 154 6.74 15.45 -9.43
N ALA A 155 6.72 14.42 -10.27
CA ALA A 155 6.03 14.49 -11.54
C ALA A 155 4.53 14.64 -11.26
N ILE A 156 3.99 15.82 -11.56
CA ILE A 156 2.54 16.08 -11.57
C ILE A 156 2.04 15.47 -12.88
N TYR A 157 1.36 14.33 -12.79
CA TYR A 157 0.63 13.71 -13.91
C TYR A 157 -0.87 13.91 -13.72
#